data_AF-A0A948KD18-F1
#
_entry.id   AF-A0A948KD18-F1
#
_cell.length_a   1.000
_cell.length_b   1.000
_cell.length_c   1.000
_cell.angle_alpha   90.00
_cell.angle_beta   90.00
_cell.angle_gamma   90.00
#
_symmetry.space_group_name_H-M   'P 1'
#
loop_
_entity.id
_entity.type
_entity.pdbx_description
1 polymer ?
#
loop_
_entity_poly.entity_id
_entity_poly.type
_entity_poly.pdbx_seq_one_letter_code
_entity_poly.pdbx_strand_id
1 'polypeptide(L)'
;MADSCGTGWGVDQYLPVNILIRKPCKGYYLRWYYNGWHYWFFLPGETNMITEGEEYRTIGTRKITMSSGQVIYTQIQAIRTILLTREVYLLTADGWKNIRVDTGSIITYKNFINGYEVEITTTIGSKEISLDTGFSPVGIVPIVDPTPDPGLCECIIGTQIWACKNYDSNYPGSKIYADNYDNLEIYGRLYTYLQIMSSGFCPPGWHVPTLTEWNTLITFLGGAAIAGSKLKEAGTDHWNTDTTIAPVSCFEALGGGYGNFFSPHLPILYSGLKEIGNFWTVSQIDTYNASYIQMIHNANTAQSLSMSKYDFLSVRLIKDTLAGDFDDWFLPSKDALNAMYTNLYLHGVGDLINDVYWSSSEDNAFRAFSQHFGTGASNNPLKTNTWNIRAARSFIAGVGAFSLRDTGPAGGLIFYIDGAGTTYFEAAPYDQSASQIWSNIINVAVTGTGTAIGTGDANTDLIIAQPGHTDSAAKLCKDLII
;
A
#
# COMPACT_ATOMS: atom_id res chain seq x y z
N MET A 1 67.81 -38.00 12.03
CA MET A 1 68.76 -38.13 10.91
C MET A 1 68.10 -39.02 9.87
N ALA A 2 68.06 -38.55 8.62
CA ALA A 2 67.53 -39.21 7.41
C ALA A 2 66.02 -39.50 7.40
N ASP A 3 65.30 -39.59 6.28
CA ASP A 3 65.27 -38.96 4.95
C ASP A 3 64.03 -39.56 4.27
N SER A 4 63.26 -38.77 3.52
CA SER A 4 62.68 -39.13 2.19
C SER A 4 61.35 -38.43 1.85
N CYS A 5 61.25 -38.09 0.56
CA CYS A 5 60.16 -37.46 -0.16
C CYS A 5 59.10 -38.45 -0.68
N GLY A 6 57.87 -37.96 -0.92
CA GLY A 6 56.77 -38.62 -1.67
C GLY A 6 55.83 -39.46 -0.78
N THR A 7 54.49 -39.44 -0.89
CA THR A 7 53.57 -38.93 -1.92
C THR A 7 52.33 -38.30 -1.27
N GLY A 8 51.96 -37.09 -1.71
CA GLY A 8 50.69 -36.44 -1.33
C GLY A 8 50.90 -35.14 -0.54
N TRP A 9 51.23 -34.06 -1.25
CA TRP A 9 51.19 -32.68 -0.77
C TRP A 9 49.75 -32.32 -0.37
N GLY A 10 49.39 -31.63 0.70
CA GLY A 10 50.02 -30.93 1.85
C GLY A 10 48.82 -30.32 2.63
N VAL A 11 48.83 -29.90 3.90
CA VAL A 11 49.86 -29.43 4.83
C VAL A 11 49.31 -29.66 6.25
N ASP A 12 50.19 -30.01 7.18
CA ASP A 12 49.95 -30.21 8.61
C ASP A 12 50.48 -29.00 9.41
N GLN A 13 49.88 -28.71 10.57
CA GLN A 13 50.53 -28.21 11.82
C GLN A 13 50.86 -26.69 11.96
N TYR A 14 50.61 -25.94 13.06
CA TYR A 14 50.10 -26.14 14.44
C TYR A 14 49.58 -24.80 14.98
N LEU A 15 48.49 -24.81 15.79
CA LEU A 15 48.36 -24.21 17.14
C LEU A 15 46.94 -24.51 17.68
N PRO A 16 46.77 -25.00 18.92
CA PRO A 16 45.47 -25.43 19.44
C PRO A 16 44.76 -24.29 20.17
N VAL A 17 43.62 -23.79 19.69
CA VAL A 17 42.65 -23.06 20.52
C VAL A 17 41.23 -23.21 19.96
N ASN A 18 40.37 -23.85 20.78
CA ASN A 18 38.90 -23.89 20.85
C ASN A 18 38.04 -23.37 19.68
N ILE A 19 36.92 -23.98 19.25
CA ILE A 19 36.14 -25.22 19.49
C ILE A 19 34.94 -25.10 18.48
N LEU A 20 34.18 -26.19 18.28
CA LEU A 20 32.80 -26.29 17.72
C LEU A 20 32.69 -26.43 16.18
N ILE A 21 31.97 -27.38 15.55
CA ILE A 21 31.14 -28.55 15.95
C ILE A 21 31.44 -29.64 14.91
N ARG A 22 31.65 -30.90 15.32
CA ARG A 22 31.36 -32.05 14.45
C ARG A 22 30.67 -33.20 15.18
N LYS A 23 29.40 -33.39 14.78
CA LYS A 23 28.53 -34.58 14.77
C LYS A 23 28.60 -35.55 15.95
N PRO A 24 27.42 -35.84 16.53
CA PRO A 24 26.89 -37.19 16.36
C PRO A 24 25.42 -37.20 15.89
N CYS A 25 25.11 -38.22 15.11
CA CYS A 25 23.77 -38.61 14.68
C CYS A 25 22.89 -38.96 15.88
N LYS A 26 21.75 -38.28 16.05
CA LYS A 26 20.43 -38.79 16.52
C LYS A 26 19.51 -37.62 16.91
N GLY A 27 18.22 -37.76 16.62
CA GLY A 27 17.17 -36.89 17.17
C GLY A 27 15.89 -37.70 17.44
N TYR A 28 15.32 -37.51 18.63
CA TYR A 28 13.98 -37.96 19.04
C TYR A 28 12.95 -36.87 18.75
N TYR A 29 11.66 -37.16 18.98
CA TYR A 29 10.55 -36.22 18.87
C TYR A 29 9.72 -36.18 20.18
N LEU A 30 9.08 -35.03 20.48
CA LEU A 30 8.09 -34.90 21.56
C LEU A 30 6.69 -35.13 20.98
N ARG A 31 5.90 -35.98 21.67
CA ARG A 31 4.47 -36.21 21.44
C ARG A 31 3.73 -35.47 22.52
N TRP A 32 2.73 -34.67 22.16
CA TRP A 32 1.76 -34.24 23.14
C TRP A 32 0.35 -34.28 22.57
N TYR A 33 -0.61 -34.17 23.50
CA TYR A 33 -2.02 -34.33 23.25
C TYR A 33 -2.75 -33.03 23.55
N TYR A 34 -3.46 -32.53 22.54
CA TYR A 34 -4.45 -31.49 22.72
C TYR A 34 -5.57 -31.72 21.70
N ASN A 35 -6.80 -31.88 22.19
CA ASN A 35 -8.01 -32.20 21.41
C ASN A 35 -7.96 -33.54 20.63
N GLY A 36 -7.46 -34.60 21.27
CA GLY A 36 -7.64 -35.98 20.78
C GLY A 36 -6.67 -36.45 19.69
N TRP A 37 -5.68 -35.64 19.28
CA TRP A 37 -4.62 -36.07 18.37
C TRP A 37 -3.21 -35.73 18.86
N HIS A 38 -2.25 -36.40 18.25
CA HIS A 38 -0.83 -36.32 18.55
C HIS A 38 -0.10 -35.42 17.57
N TYR A 39 0.79 -34.61 18.11
CA TYR A 39 1.70 -33.77 17.32
C TYR A 39 3.13 -34.29 17.42
N TRP A 40 3.90 -34.16 16.32
CA TRP A 40 5.33 -34.46 16.24
C TRP A 40 6.03 -33.34 15.43
N PHE A 41 7.20 -32.87 15.90
CA PHE A 41 7.95 -31.76 15.29
C PHE A 41 9.37 -32.17 14.86
N PHE A 42 9.89 -31.55 13.78
CA PHE A 42 11.29 -31.65 13.33
C PHE A 42 11.79 -30.28 12.82
N LEU A 43 12.98 -29.84 13.25
CA LEU A 43 13.64 -28.60 12.83
C LEU A 43 14.93 -28.91 12.03
N PRO A 44 15.22 -28.23 10.91
CA PRO A 44 16.58 -28.11 10.39
C PRO A 44 17.22 -26.78 10.81
N GLY A 45 18.20 -26.87 11.71
CA GLY A 45 19.31 -25.90 11.79
C GLY A 45 19.10 -24.59 12.54
N GLU A 46 18.82 -24.62 13.84
CA GLU A 46 19.46 -23.75 14.85
C GLU A 46 19.45 -24.47 16.20
N THR A 47 20.55 -24.36 16.93
CA THR A 47 20.77 -24.96 18.25
C THR A 47 20.95 -23.84 19.25
N ASN A 48 19.86 -23.38 19.84
CA ASN A 48 19.73 -22.98 21.26
C ASN A 48 18.33 -22.40 21.52
N MET A 49 17.59 -23.02 22.42
CA MET A 49 16.68 -22.30 23.30
C MET A 49 16.95 -22.82 24.70
N ILE A 50 17.36 -21.91 25.60
CA ILE A 50 17.51 -22.19 27.01
C ILE A 50 16.12 -22.49 27.57
N THR A 51 15.93 -23.69 28.11
CA THR A 51 14.77 -24.00 28.94
C THR A 51 15.20 -23.88 30.41
N GLU A 52 14.59 -22.95 31.15
CA GLU A 52 14.43 -23.13 32.60
C GLU A 52 13.03 -23.69 32.86
N GLY A 53 12.98 -24.88 33.49
CA GLY A 53 11.92 -25.31 34.41
C GLY A 53 10.64 -25.96 33.86
N GLU A 54 10.55 -27.29 34.04
CA GLU A 54 9.37 -28.11 34.46
C GLU A 54 8.12 -28.17 33.51
N GLU A 55 7.37 -29.27 33.26
CA GLU A 55 7.13 -30.55 33.93
C GLU A 55 6.17 -31.46 33.07
N TYR A 56 6.30 -32.80 33.18
CA TYR A 56 5.30 -33.91 32.98
C TYR A 56 4.98 -34.69 31.66
N ARG A 57 5.40 -35.97 31.71
CA ARG A 57 4.74 -37.31 31.55
C ARG A 57 3.98 -37.77 30.28
N THR A 58 4.46 -38.91 29.76
CA THR A 58 3.87 -39.78 28.72
C THR A 58 2.97 -40.89 29.30
N ILE A 59 1.91 -41.29 28.59
CA ILE A 59 1.25 -42.61 28.74
C ILE A 59 0.93 -43.23 27.36
N GLY A 60 1.38 -44.47 27.14
CA GLY A 60 0.63 -45.48 26.38
C GLY A 60 1.00 -45.73 24.91
N THR A 61 1.45 -46.96 24.64
CA THR A 61 1.86 -47.55 23.35
C THR A 61 0.77 -48.48 22.77
N ARG A 62 0.56 -48.47 21.45
CA ARG A 62 0.10 -49.64 20.69
C ARG A 62 0.74 -49.72 19.31
N LYS A 63 1.23 -50.92 18.97
CA LYS A 63 1.82 -51.31 17.67
C LYS A 63 0.74 -51.88 16.76
N ILE A 64 0.78 -51.55 15.47
CA ILE A 64 0.11 -52.31 14.40
C ILE A 64 1.12 -52.49 13.26
N THR A 65 1.17 -53.70 12.70
CA THR A 65 2.04 -54.09 11.57
C THR A 65 1.19 -54.11 10.30
N MET A 66 1.72 -53.59 9.18
CA MET A 66 1.01 -53.59 7.90
C MET A 66 1.83 -54.28 6.81
N SER A 67 1.12 -54.98 5.91
CA SER A 67 1.67 -55.78 4.82
C SER A 67 1.59 -55.07 3.47
N SER A 68 2.40 -55.60 2.54
CA SER A 68 2.96 -54.98 1.33
C SER A 68 2.01 -54.85 0.14
N GLY A 69 2.23 -53.79 -0.64
CA GLY A 69 1.73 -53.62 -2.01
C GLY A 69 2.42 -52.41 -2.66
N GLN A 70 2.99 -52.59 -3.85
CA GLN A 70 3.88 -51.66 -4.56
C GLN A 70 3.13 -51.01 -5.74
N VAL A 71 3.32 -49.71 -6.03
CA VAL A 71 3.38 -49.06 -7.39
C VAL A 71 3.55 -47.51 -7.33
N ILE A 72 4.68 -47.04 -7.92
CA ILE A 72 5.01 -45.94 -8.86
C ILE A 72 4.40 -44.49 -8.75
N TYR A 73 5.27 -43.56 -8.29
CA TYR A 73 5.47 -42.07 -8.37
C TYR A 73 4.37 -40.98 -8.53
N THR A 74 4.39 -40.00 -7.59
CA THR A 74 4.78 -38.55 -7.76
C THR A 74 5.09 -37.94 -6.37
N GLN A 75 6.09 -37.06 -6.22
CA GLN A 75 6.46 -36.45 -4.93
C GLN A 75 5.46 -35.38 -4.48
N ILE A 76 4.93 -35.52 -3.25
CA ILE A 76 4.01 -34.57 -2.61
C ILE A 76 4.81 -33.69 -1.64
N GLN A 77 4.73 -32.38 -1.83
CA GLN A 77 5.49 -31.37 -1.10
C GLN A 77 4.73 -30.75 0.08
N ALA A 78 3.38 -30.68 0.01
CA ALA A 78 2.54 -30.17 1.11
C ALA A 78 1.08 -30.65 0.97
N ILE A 79 0.31 -30.56 2.06
CA ILE A 79 -1.13 -30.86 2.09
C ILE A 79 -1.85 -29.69 2.76
N ARG A 80 -2.95 -29.23 2.16
CA ARG A 80 -3.84 -28.21 2.76
C ARG A 80 -5.29 -28.70 2.76
N THR A 81 -6.05 -28.28 3.77
CA THR A 81 -7.48 -28.57 3.88
C THR A 81 -8.26 -27.29 4.08
N ILE A 82 -9.37 -27.12 3.37
CA ILE A 82 -10.24 -25.94 3.52
C ILE A 82 -11.42 -26.31 4.42
N LEU A 83 -11.44 -25.75 5.63
CA LEU A 83 -12.39 -26.11 6.69
C LEU A 83 -13.87 -25.91 6.33
N LEU A 84 -14.19 -24.90 5.53
CA LEU A 84 -15.56 -24.59 5.12
C LEU A 84 -16.06 -25.44 3.94
N THR A 85 -15.16 -25.92 3.08
CA THR A 85 -15.51 -26.65 1.83
C THR A 85 -15.23 -28.15 1.90
N ARG A 86 -14.52 -28.61 2.94
CA ARG A 86 -14.08 -30.00 3.15
C ARG A 86 -13.15 -30.54 2.06
N GLU A 87 -12.53 -29.66 1.29
CA GLU A 87 -11.60 -30.05 0.24
C GLU A 87 -10.19 -30.25 0.79
N VAL A 88 -9.47 -31.21 0.20
CA VAL A 88 -8.07 -31.51 0.48
C VAL A 88 -7.27 -31.28 -0.79
N TYR A 89 -6.15 -30.56 -0.69
CA TYR A 89 -5.27 -30.31 -1.82
C TYR A 89 -3.84 -30.75 -1.48
N LEU A 90 -3.15 -31.29 -2.49
CA LEU A 90 -1.75 -31.67 -2.43
C LEU A 90 -0.92 -30.72 -3.27
N LEU A 91 0.17 -30.21 -2.71
CA LEU A 91 1.18 -29.52 -3.48
C LEU A 91 2.12 -30.56 -4.08
N THR A 92 2.27 -30.50 -5.40
CA THR A 92 3.23 -31.29 -6.17
C THR A 92 4.17 -30.35 -6.92
N ALA A 93 5.20 -30.88 -7.58
CA ALA A 93 6.08 -30.09 -8.44
C ALA A 93 5.31 -29.32 -9.54
N ASP A 94 4.13 -29.81 -9.93
CA ASP A 94 3.24 -29.20 -10.92
C ASP A 94 2.10 -28.38 -10.28
N GLY A 95 2.31 -27.90 -9.05
CA GLY A 95 1.37 -27.07 -8.30
C GLY A 95 0.35 -27.85 -7.45
N TRP A 96 -0.65 -27.11 -6.96
CA TRP A 96 -1.69 -27.65 -6.09
C TRP A 96 -2.72 -28.48 -6.87
N LYS A 97 -2.87 -29.75 -6.49
CA LYS A 97 -3.86 -30.68 -7.05
C LYS A 97 -4.97 -30.91 -6.02
N ASN A 98 -6.23 -30.72 -6.42
CA ASN A 98 -7.41 -31.04 -5.59
C ASN A 98 -7.58 -32.56 -5.55
N ILE A 99 -7.80 -33.12 -4.36
CA ILE A 99 -8.28 -34.49 -4.23
C ILE A 99 -9.69 -34.48 -3.63
N ARG A 100 -10.61 -35.15 -4.32
CA ARG A 100 -11.96 -35.40 -3.81
C ARG A 100 -11.94 -36.60 -2.87
N VAL A 101 -12.54 -36.46 -1.69
CA VAL A 101 -12.68 -37.53 -0.71
C VAL A 101 -14.14 -37.63 -0.28
N ASP A 102 -14.78 -38.76 -0.58
CA ASP A 102 -16.19 -39.00 -0.25
C ASP A 102 -16.38 -39.43 1.21
N THR A 103 -17.43 -38.91 1.83
CA THR A 103 -17.77 -39.09 3.25
C THR A 103 -17.87 -40.57 3.65
N GLY A 104 -17.12 -40.98 4.68
CA GLY A 104 -17.11 -42.36 5.21
C GLY A 104 -16.01 -43.27 4.66
N SER A 105 -15.17 -42.79 3.75
CA SER A 105 -14.06 -43.57 3.19
C SER A 105 -12.81 -43.51 4.08
N ILE A 106 -12.22 -44.66 4.38
CA ILE A 106 -10.86 -44.75 4.94
C ILE A 106 -9.89 -44.69 3.78
N ILE A 107 -9.08 -43.64 3.70
CA ILE A 107 -7.99 -43.55 2.72
C ILE A 107 -6.67 -43.74 3.45
N THR A 108 -5.87 -44.66 2.91
CA THR A 108 -4.57 -45.03 3.46
C THR A 108 -3.49 -44.63 2.47
N TYR A 109 -2.54 -43.82 2.91
CA TYR A 109 -1.39 -43.40 2.10
C TYR A 109 -0.11 -44.03 2.64
N LYS A 110 0.67 -44.64 1.77
CA LYS A 110 2.02 -45.11 2.07
C LYS A 110 3.01 -44.08 1.54
N ASN A 111 3.87 -43.58 2.41
CA ASN A 111 4.86 -42.55 2.09
C ASN A 111 6.24 -42.99 2.59
N PHE A 112 7.30 -42.39 2.05
CA PHE A 112 8.67 -42.66 2.48
C PHE A 112 9.34 -41.37 2.93
N ILE A 113 9.82 -41.34 4.17
CA ILE A 113 10.56 -40.20 4.72
C ILE A 113 11.97 -40.70 5.04
N ASN A 114 12.97 -40.14 4.36
CA ASN A 114 14.39 -40.50 4.51
C ASN A 114 14.69 -42.02 4.36
N GLY A 115 14.02 -42.69 3.42
CA GLY A 115 14.30 -44.09 3.06
C GLY A 115 13.53 -45.15 3.87
N TYR A 116 12.63 -44.77 4.77
CA TYR A 116 11.77 -45.72 5.51
C TYR A 116 10.29 -45.50 5.20
N GLU A 117 9.53 -46.59 5.07
CA GLU A 117 8.10 -46.60 4.74
C GLU A 117 7.25 -46.24 5.97
N VAL A 118 6.29 -45.35 5.79
CA VAL A 118 5.34 -44.94 6.83
C VAL A 118 3.93 -44.91 6.24
N GLU A 119 2.98 -45.50 6.97
CA GLU A 119 1.57 -45.59 6.59
C GLU A 119 0.72 -44.62 7.42
N ILE A 120 -0.11 -43.82 6.75
CA ILE A 120 -0.98 -42.82 7.37
C ILE A 120 -2.44 -43.18 7.04
N THR A 121 -3.26 -43.32 8.08
CA THR A 121 -4.70 -43.63 8.00
C THR A 121 -5.51 -42.50 8.65
N THR A 122 -6.58 -42.03 7.99
CA THR A 122 -7.51 -41.04 8.57
C THR A 122 -8.95 -41.54 8.54
N THR A 123 -9.73 -41.22 9.58
CA THR A 123 -11.16 -41.55 9.71
C THR A 123 -11.95 -40.30 10.08
N ILE A 124 -13.00 -39.96 9.31
CA ILE A 124 -13.84 -38.78 9.58
C ILE A 124 -15.14 -39.23 10.28
N GLY A 125 -15.38 -38.73 11.49
CA GLY A 125 -16.60 -38.99 12.28
C GLY A 125 -17.37 -37.72 12.60
N SER A 126 -18.70 -37.77 12.44
CA SER A 126 -19.66 -36.74 12.85
C SER A 126 -19.96 -36.81 14.36
N LYS A 127 -20.02 -35.68 15.08
CA LYS A 127 -21.07 -35.45 16.10
C LYS A 127 -21.13 -34.03 16.67
N GLU A 128 -22.36 -33.53 16.66
CA GLU A 128 -23.08 -32.69 17.64
C GLU A 128 -22.43 -31.49 18.33
N ILE A 129 -23.13 -30.36 18.18
CA ILE A 129 -22.99 -29.08 18.85
C ILE A 129 -23.09 -29.27 20.38
N SER A 130 -22.08 -28.80 21.12
CA SER A 130 -22.15 -28.56 22.57
C SER A 130 -21.87 -27.09 22.84
N LEU A 131 -22.77 -26.45 23.59
CA LEU A 131 -22.93 -25.00 23.74
C LEU A 131 -22.26 -24.42 25.00
N ASP A 132 -21.32 -25.13 25.64
CA ASP A 132 -20.66 -24.61 26.82
C ASP A 132 -19.15 -24.89 26.87
N THR A 133 -18.41 -23.79 27.01
CA THR A 133 -16.96 -23.65 27.26
C THR A 133 -16.00 -24.03 26.12
N GLY A 134 -15.26 -23.04 25.61
CA GLY A 134 -13.96 -23.29 24.96
C GLY A 134 -13.74 -22.65 23.60
N PHE A 135 -13.83 -21.32 23.50
CA PHE A 135 -13.04 -20.61 22.50
C PHE A 135 -11.61 -20.41 23.04
N SER A 136 -10.61 -20.85 22.28
CA SER A 136 -9.27 -20.26 22.33
C SER A 136 -8.54 -20.48 21.00
N PRO A 137 -7.61 -19.58 20.65
CA PRO A 137 -7.64 -18.84 19.40
C PRO A 137 -7.06 -19.63 18.22
N VAL A 138 -7.48 -19.21 17.04
CA VAL A 138 -6.85 -19.52 15.75
C VAL A 138 -5.35 -19.24 15.86
N GLY A 139 -4.55 -20.30 15.97
CA GLY A 139 -3.09 -20.20 15.94
C GLY A 139 -2.65 -19.72 14.56
N ILE A 140 -2.07 -18.53 14.51
CA ILE A 140 -1.65 -17.80 13.32
C ILE A 140 -0.69 -18.68 12.50
N VAL A 141 -1.16 -19.14 11.33
CA VAL A 141 -0.28 -19.56 10.24
C VAL A 141 0.65 -18.38 9.97
N PRO A 142 1.97 -18.56 9.82
CA PRO A 142 2.86 -17.46 9.49
C PRO A 142 2.23 -16.69 8.34
N ILE A 143 1.84 -15.45 8.63
CA ILE A 143 1.36 -14.54 7.60
C ILE A 143 2.57 -14.40 6.70
N VAL A 144 2.54 -15.03 5.53
CA VAL A 144 3.38 -14.54 4.44
C VAL A 144 2.79 -13.17 4.20
N ASP A 145 3.46 -12.15 4.74
CA ASP A 145 3.02 -10.77 4.57
C ASP A 145 2.77 -10.60 3.08
N PRO A 146 1.52 -10.27 2.69
CA PRO A 146 1.20 -10.10 1.29
C PRO A 146 2.23 -9.12 0.75
N THR A 147 3.01 -9.51 -0.25
CA THR A 147 3.95 -8.59 -0.86
C THR A 147 3.09 -7.56 -1.62
N PRO A 148 3.01 -6.30 -1.16
CA PRO A 148 2.30 -5.28 -1.91
C PRO A 148 2.95 -5.15 -3.29
N ASP A 149 2.16 -4.72 -4.26
CA ASP A 149 2.65 -4.50 -5.62
C ASP A 149 3.91 -3.59 -5.59
N PRO A 150 5.05 -4.05 -6.12
CA PRO A 150 6.32 -3.31 -6.08
C PRO A 150 6.32 -2.02 -6.93
N GLY A 151 5.23 -1.69 -7.63
CA GLY A 151 5.15 -0.54 -8.54
C GLY A 151 3.89 0.28 -8.39
N LEU A 152 3.42 0.59 -7.18
CA LEU A 152 2.33 1.56 -7.00
C LEU A 152 2.71 2.92 -7.58
N CYS A 153 1.87 3.39 -8.48
CA CYS A 153 2.02 4.65 -9.21
C CYS A 153 0.89 5.60 -8.81
N GLU A 154 1.18 6.90 -8.82
CA GLU A 154 0.26 7.93 -8.35
C GLU A 154 -0.39 8.68 -9.52
N CYS A 155 -1.71 8.86 -9.43
CA CYS A 155 -2.52 9.63 -10.34
C CYS A 155 -3.32 10.66 -9.55
N ILE A 156 -2.98 11.94 -9.70
CA ILE A 156 -3.65 13.04 -9.00
C ILE A 156 -4.89 13.44 -9.80
N ILE A 157 -6.07 13.36 -9.17
CA ILE A 157 -7.35 13.74 -9.78
C ILE A 157 -8.14 14.58 -8.78
N GLY A 158 -8.28 15.87 -9.08
CA GLY A 158 -8.82 16.84 -8.13
C GLY A 158 -7.94 16.91 -6.88
N THR A 159 -8.55 16.73 -5.70
CA THR A 159 -7.85 16.73 -4.41
C THR A 159 -7.40 15.33 -3.96
N GLN A 160 -7.57 14.30 -4.79
CA GLN A 160 -7.31 12.91 -4.42
C GLN A 160 -6.15 12.32 -5.21
N ILE A 161 -5.38 11.45 -4.58
CA ILE A 161 -4.29 10.70 -5.20
C ILE A 161 -4.72 9.24 -5.33
N TRP A 162 -4.88 8.77 -6.56
CA TRP A 162 -5.35 7.43 -6.89
C TRP A 162 -4.21 6.57 -7.44
N ALA A 163 -4.30 5.25 -7.28
CA ALA A 163 -3.34 4.35 -7.91
C ALA A 163 -3.54 4.35 -9.44
N CYS A 164 -2.47 4.43 -10.23
CA CYS A 164 -2.60 4.45 -11.70
C CYS A 164 -2.92 3.06 -12.30
N LYS A 165 -2.78 1.97 -11.53
CA LYS A 165 -3.16 0.61 -11.92
C LYS A 165 -4.01 -0.11 -10.88
N ASN A 166 -4.63 -1.22 -11.28
CA ASN A 166 -5.32 -2.13 -10.36
C ASN A 166 -4.33 -2.69 -9.33
N TYR A 167 -4.76 -2.81 -8.07
CA TYR A 167 -3.92 -3.32 -7.01
C TYR A 167 -3.66 -4.81 -7.17
N ASP A 168 -2.40 -5.22 -7.28
CA ASP A 168 -1.98 -6.61 -7.47
C ASP A 168 -1.18 -7.18 -6.28
N SER A 169 -1.82 -7.25 -5.12
CA SER A 169 -1.33 -7.99 -3.97
C SER A 169 -1.59 -9.48 -4.13
N ASN A 170 -0.57 -10.31 -3.89
CA ASN A 170 -0.71 -11.76 -3.79
C ASN A 170 -1.37 -12.20 -2.45
N TYR A 171 -2.45 -11.52 -2.07
CA TYR A 171 -3.16 -11.78 -0.83
C TYR A 171 -3.74 -13.20 -0.82
N PRO A 172 -3.64 -13.96 0.28
CA PRO A 172 -4.15 -15.32 0.35
C PRO A 172 -5.61 -15.44 -0.09
N GLY A 173 -5.86 -16.31 -1.08
CA GLY A 173 -7.19 -16.57 -1.63
C GLY A 173 -7.65 -15.61 -2.74
N SER A 174 -6.84 -14.61 -3.11
CA SER A 174 -7.06 -13.77 -4.28
C SER A 174 -7.12 -14.62 -5.57
N LYS A 175 -7.69 -14.05 -6.63
CA LYS A 175 -7.93 -14.75 -7.89
C LYS A 175 -7.32 -14.02 -9.07
N ILE A 176 -6.85 -14.78 -10.03
CA ILE A 176 -6.47 -14.29 -11.35
C ILE A 176 -7.65 -14.59 -12.27
N TYR A 177 -8.01 -13.63 -13.13
CA TYR A 177 -9.15 -13.83 -14.02
C TYR A 177 -8.97 -15.11 -14.86
N ALA A 178 -9.93 -16.04 -14.74
CA ALA A 178 -9.92 -17.35 -15.40
C ALA A 178 -8.67 -18.21 -15.13
N ASP A 179 -7.96 -17.95 -14.02
CA ASP A 179 -6.71 -18.62 -13.65
C ASP A 179 -5.62 -18.53 -14.75
N ASN A 180 -5.69 -17.52 -15.61
CA ASN A 180 -4.74 -17.28 -16.70
C ASN A 180 -3.74 -16.18 -16.29
N TYR A 181 -2.46 -16.53 -16.17
CA TYR A 181 -1.39 -15.60 -15.79
C TYR A 181 -1.16 -14.45 -16.78
N ASP A 182 -1.53 -14.60 -18.07
CA ASP A 182 -1.45 -13.49 -19.02
C ASP A 182 -2.41 -12.35 -18.61
N ASN A 183 -3.52 -12.69 -17.94
CA ASN A 183 -4.45 -11.69 -17.41
C ASN A 183 -3.92 -11.01 -16.14
N LEU A 184 -2.99 -11.64 -15.40
CA LEU A 184 -2.43 -11.08 -14.17
C LEU A 184 -1.65 -9.80 -14.46
N GLU A 185 -0.77 -9.85 -15.45
CA GLU A 185 0.11 -8.72 -15.82
C GLU A 185 -0.69 -7.50 -16.30
N ILE A 186 -1.84 -7.74 -16.92
CA ILE A 186 -2.71 -6.70 -17.48
C ILE A 186 -3.70 -6.18 -16.44
N TYR A 187 -4.50 -7.07 -15.84
CA TYR A 187 -5.67 -6.70 -15.06
C TYR A 187 -5.45 -6.74 -13.55
N GLY A 188 -4.34 -7.33 -13.10
CA GLY A 188 -4.09 -7.62 -11.70
C GLY A 188 -5.00 -8.73 -11.14
N ARG A 189 -4.98 -8.89 -9.81
CA ARG A 189 -5.82 -9.84 -9.08
C ARG A 189 -7.21 -9.29 -8.74
N LEU A 190 -8.10 -10.23 -8.43
CA LEU A 190 -9.44 -10.01 -7.92
C LEU A 190 -9.54 -10.47 -6.46
N TYR A 191 -10.33 -9.76 -5.66
CA TYR A 191 -10.45 -9.95 -4.21
C TYR A 191 -11.90 -9.96 -3.76
N THR A 192 -12.16 -10.67 -2.68
CA THR A 192 -13.42 -10.62 -1.92
C THR A 192 -13.45 -9.43 -0.98
N TYR A 193 -14.64 -9.05 -0.54
CA TYR A 193 -14.81 -7.96 0.41
C TYR A 193 -14.12 -8.23 1.77
N LEU A 194 -14.04 -9.50 2.22
CA LEU A 194 -13.33 -9.82 3.46
C LEU A 194 -11.83 -9.53 3.35
N GLN A 195 -11.23 -9.79 2.19
CA GLN A 195 -9.81 -9.57 1.96
C GLN A 195 -9.47 -8.08 1.96
N ILE A 196 -10.27 -7.26 1.27
CA ILE A 196 -10.02 -5.80 1.19
C ILE A 196 -10.18 -5.08 2.54
N MET A 197 -10.97 -5.66 3.45
CA MET A 197 -11.19 -5.14 4.81
C MET A 197 -10.13 -5.64 5.82
N SER A 198 -9.23 -6.52 5.41
CA SER A 198 -8.24 -7.11 6.31
C SER A 198 -7.10 -6.13 6.60
N SER A 199 -6.63 -6.12 7.86
CA SER A 199 -5.44 -5.35 8.25
C SER A 199 -4.22 -5.83 7.45
N GLY A 200 -3.43 -4.90 6.90
CA GLY A 200 -2.26 -5.22 6.09
C GLY A 200 -2.59 -5.63 4.65
N PHE A 201 -3.85 -5.49 4.21
CA PHE A 201 -4.20 -5.68 2.79
C PHE A 201 -3.54 -4.63 1.90
N CYS A 202 -3.64 -3.35 2.29
CA CYS A 202 -3.02 -2.23 1.60
C CYS A 202 -1.60 -1.95 2.14
N PRO A 203 -0.68 -1.44 1.30
CA PRO A 203 0.59 -0.91 1.78
C PRO A 203 0.39 0.38 2.59
N PRO A 204 1.39 0.78 3.41
CA PRO A 204 1.31 2.00 4.21
C PRO A 204 1.01 3.25 3.38
N GLY A 205 0.12 4.12 3.88
CA GLY A 205 -0.29 5.36 3.21
C GLY A 205 -1.30 5.17 2.08
N TRP A 206 -1.86 3.97 1.92
CA TRP A 206 -2.90 3.68 0.93
C TRP A 206 -4.05 2.93 1.58
N HIS A 207 -5.27 3.19 1.13
CA HIS A 207 -6.47 2.47 1.53
C HIS A 207 -7.35 2.11 0.35
N VAL A 208 -8.25 1.15 0.58
CA VAL A 208 -9.34 0.88 -0.35
C VAL A 208 -10.38 1.99 -0.16
N PRO A 209 -10.80 2.67 -1.25
CA PRO A 209 -11.67 3.84 -1.19
C PRO A 209 -13.06 3.50 -0.63
N THR A 210 -13.62 4.44 0.11
CA THR A 210 -15.04 4.52 0.44
C THR A 210 -15.86 4.94 -0.78
N LEU A 211 -17.18 4.72 -0.70
CA LEU A 211 -18.10 5.25 -1.71
C LEU A 211 -18.09 6.78 -1.76
N THR A 212 -17.88 7.45 -0.63
CA THR A 212 -17.76 8.92 -0.58
C THR A 212 -16.56 9.40 -1.38
N GLU A 213 -15.40 8.76 -1.24
CA GLU A 213 -14.20 9.14 -1.99
C GLU A 213 -14.36 8.91 -3.49
N TRP A 214 -14.98 7.80 -3.90
CA TRP A 214 -15.36 7.59 -5.29
C TRP A 214 -16.36 8.65 -5.80
N ASN A 215 -17.34 9.04 -4.99
CA ASN A 215 -18.30 10.07 -5.37
C ASN A 215 -17.64 11.45 -5.52
N THR A 216 -16.63 11.78 -4.71
CA THR A 216 -15.81 12.98 -4.87
C THR A 216 -15.12 12.97 -6.24
N LEU A 217 -14.43 11.87 -6.59
CA LEU A 217 -13.81 11.68 -7.90
C LEU A 217 -14.84 11.83 -9.04
N ILE A 218 -15.96 11.11 -8.97
CA ILE A 218 -17.00 11.12 -9.99
C ILE A 218 -17.61 12.52 -10.16
N THR A 219 -17.83 13.25 -9.06
CA THR A 219 -18.35 14.62 -9.08
C THR A 219 -17.37 15.58 -9.72
N PHE A 220 -16.09 15.50 -9.34
CA PHE A 220 -15.01 16.29 -9.94
C PHE A 220 -14.94 16.09 -11.47
N LEU A 221 -15.19 14.87 -11.94
CA LEU A 221 -15.20 14.54 -13.36
C LEU A 221 -16.49 14.96 -14.10
N GLY A 222 -17.41 15.66 -13.43
CA GLY A 222 -18.65 16.18 -14.01
C GLY A 222 -19.85 15.25 -13.89
N GLY A 223 -19.79 14.28 -12.98
CA GLY A 223 -20.91 13.43 -12.55
C GLY A 223 -20.96 12.06 -13.21
N ALA A 224 -21.75 11.18 -12.60
CA ALA A 224 -21.83 9.75 -12.93
C ALA A 224 -22.22 9.46 -14.39
N ALA A 225 -22.89 10.38 -15.07
CA ALA A 225 -23.31 10.23 -16.47
C ALA A 225 -22.14 10.25 -17.48
N ILE A 226 -21.02 10.88 -17.11
CA ILE A 226 -19.86 11.09 -18.01
C ILE A 226 -18.52 10.67 -17.39
N ALA A 227 -18.45 10.46 -16.08
CA ALA A 227 -17.18 10.13 -15.41
C ALA A 227 -16.54 8.84 -15.94
N GLY A 228 -17.33 7.85 -16.36
CA GLY A 228 -16.81 6.58 -16.89
C GLY A 228 -16.02 6.76 -18.19
N SER A 229 -16.43 7.64 -19.10
CA SER A 229 -15.62 7.90 -20.31
C SER A 229 -14.29 8.58 -19.98
N LYS A 230 -14.23 9.32 -18.87
CA LYS A 230 -13.00 9.97 -18.40
C LYS A 230 -12.08 9.04 -17.62
N LEU A 231 -12.59 7.97 -17.02
CA LEU A 231 -11.79 7.07 -16.18
C LEU A 231 -11.23 5.87 -16.94
N LYS A 232 -11.90 5.41 -18.00
CA LYS A 232 -11.49 4.24 -18.78
C LYS A 232 -10.17 4.49 -19.52
N GLU A 233 -9.35 3.44 -19.62
CA GLU A 233 -8.22 3.38 -20.55
C GLU A 233 -8.69 3.72 -21.97
N ALA A 234 -7.90 4.49 -22.72
CA ALA A 234 -8.19 4.87 -24.09
C ALA A 234 -8.01 3.71 -25.09
N GLY A 235 -8.88 3.63 -26.10
CA GLY A 235 -8.74 2.69 -27.20
C GLY A 235 -9.54 1.40 -26.99
N THR A 236 -9.03 0.29 -27.55
CA THR A 236 -9.76 -1.00 -27.63
C THR A 236 -8.94 -2.18 -27.09
N ASP A 237 -7.80 -1.91 -26.48
CA ASP A 237 -6.87 -2.95 -26.03
C ASP A 237 -7.53 -3.78 -24.92
N HIS A 238 -8.07 -3.10 -23.89
CA HIS A 238 -8.73 -3.76 -22.76
C HIS A 238 -10.22 -3.43 -22.62
N TRP A 239 -10.83 -2.87 -23.67
CA TRP A 239 -12.27 -2.63 -23.78
C TRP A 239 -12.80 -3.09 -25.14
N ASN A 240 -14.02 -3.65 -25.19
CA ASN A 240 -14.65 -4.15 -26.42
C ASN A 240 -15.15 -3.05 -27.37
N THR A 241 -15.22 -1.81 -26.89
CA THR A 241 -15.60 -0.64 -27.68
C THR A 241 -14.60 0.47 -27.45
N ASP A 242 -14.39 1.27 -28.48
CA ASP A 242 -13.45 2.39 -28.43
C ASP A 242 -13.87 3.42 -27.37
N THR A 243 -12.94 3.72 -26.46
CA THR A 243 -13.10 4.62 -25.31
C THR A 243 -12.35 5.95 -25.50
N THR A 244 -11.85 6.29 -26.70
CA THR A 244 -10.97 7.46 -26.99
C THR A 244 -11.58 8.86 -26.80
N ILE A 245 -12.43 9.08 -25.80
CA ILE A 245 -12.98 10.39 -25.44
C ILE A 245 -12.30 10.91 -24.17
N ALA A 246 -11.34 11.82 -24.34
CA ALA A 246 -10.70 12.65 -23.29
C ALA A 246 -10.55 12.00 -21.89
N PRO A 247 -9.85 10.86 -21.78
CA PRO A 247 -9.62 10.22 -20.50
C PRO A 247 -8.67 11.04 -19.63
N VAL A 248 -8.85 10.94 -18.31
CA VAL A 248 -7.83 11.31 -17.33
C VAL A 248 -6.69 10.33 -17.53
N SER A 249 -5.62 10.81 -18.15
CA SER A 249 -4.57 9.97 -18.74
C SER A 249 -3.81 9.08 -17.75
N CYS A 250 -3.97 9.28 -16.44
CA CYS A 250 -3.28 8.49 -15.43
C CYS A 250 -4.15 7.49 -14.66
N PHE A 251 -5.48 7.46 -14.84
CA PHE A 251 -6.32 6.52 -14.07
C PHE A 251 -6.46 5.14 -14.73
N GLU A 252 -6.61 5.14 -16.06
CA GLU A 252 -6.59 3.95 -16.92
C GLU A 252 -7.39 2.76 -16.36
N ALA A 253 -8.69 2.96 -16.11
CA ALA A 253 -9.55 1.86 -15.67
C ALA A 253 -9.68 0.81 -16.78
N LEU A 254 -9.44 -0.45 -16.44
CA LEU A 254 -9.47 -1.59 -17.36
C LEU A 254 -10.76 -2.41 -17.20
N GLY A 255 -11.21 -3.01 -18.30
CA GLY A 255 -12.31 -3.97 -18.31
C GLY A 255 -11.90 -5.34 -17.75
N GLY A 256 -11.46 -5.40 -16.49
CA GLY A 256 -10.92 -6.62 -15.86
C GLY A 256 -11.94 -7.71 -15.55
N GLY A 257 -13.23 -7.46 -15.76
CA GLY A 257 -14.31 -8.38 -15.43
C GLY A 257 -14.42 -8.62 -13.92
N TYR A 258 -15.03 -9.76 -13.56
CA TYR A 258 -15.27 -10.14 -12.17
C TYR A 258 -15.43 -11.67 -12.03
N GLY A 259 -15.29 -12.17 -10.81
CA GLY A 259 -15.49 -13.59 -10.46
C GLY A 259 -16.69 -13.76 -9.52
N ASN A 260 -17.62 -14.64 -9.88
CA ASN A 260 -18.84 -14.90 -9.10
C ASN A 260 -18.64 -16.14 -8.24
N PHE A 261 -18.93 -16.01 -6.95
CA PHE A 261 -18.94 -17.09 -5.99
C PHE A 261 -20.39 -17.44 -5.62
N PHE A 262 -20.93 -18.44 -6.32
CA PHE A 262 -22.29 -18.93 -6.08
C PHE A 262 -22.37 -19.88 -4.87
N SER A 263 -21.36 -20.73 -4.71
CA SER A 263 -21.35 -21.78 -3.70
C SER A 263 -19.94 -22.33 -3.53
N PRO A 264 -19.57 -22.79 -2.31
CA PRO A 264 -18.31 -23.47 -2.06
C PRO A 264 -18.10 -24.76 -2.87
N HIS A 265 -19.15 -25.29 -3.51
CA HIS A 265 -19.10 -26.53 -4.29
C HIS A 265 -19.06 -26.31 -5.80
N LEU A 266 -19.07 -25.06 -6.24
CA LEU A 266 -18.99 -24.70 -7.66
C LEU A 266 -17.71 -23.93 -7.94
N PRO A 267 -17.12 -24.11 -9.13
CA PRO A 267 -16.00 -23.27 -9.54
C PRO A 267 -16.45 -21.80 -9.62
N ILE A 268 -15.51 -20.89 -9.42
CA ILE A 268 -15.74 -19.46 -9.64
C ILE A 268 -16.05 -19.26 -11.11
N LEU A 269 -17.13 -18.53 -11.39
CA LEU A 269 -17.51 -18.17 -12.76
C LEU A 269 -17.01 -16.77 -13.06
N TYR A 270 -16.09 -16.68 -14.00
CA TYR A 270 -15.54 -15.41 -14.48
C TYR A 270 -16.37 -14.88 -15.64
N SER A 271 -16.66 -13.58 -15.64
CA SER A 271 -17.45 -12.92 -16.68
C SER A 271 -17.02 -11.47 -16.91
N GLY A 272 -17.42 -10.89 -18.03
CA GLY A 272 -17.29 -9.46 -18.32
C GLY A 272 -15.88 -8.95 -18.66
N LEU A 273 -14.93 -9.83 -19.02
CA LEU A 273 -13.61 -9.39 -19.48
C LEU A 273 -13.75 -8.50 -20.73
N LYS A 274 -13.07 -7.36 -20.74
CA LYS A 274 -13.19 -6.26 -21.72
C LYS A 274 -14.57 -5.59 -21.81
N GLU A 275 -15.56 -6.05 -21.05
CA GLU A 275 -16.91 -5.50 -21.05
C GLU A 275 -17.18 -4.64 -19.81
N ILE A 276 -16.59 -5.00 -18.67
CA ILE A 276 -16.90 -4.43 -17.37
C ILE A 276 -15.62 -4.22 -16.55
N GLY A 277 -15.48 -3.03 -15.96
CA GLY A 277 -14.50 -2.71 -14.93
C GLY A 277 -15.21 -2.47 -13.61
N ASN A 278 -15.06 -3.39 -12.66
CA ASN A 278 -15.71 -3.35 -11.35
C ASN A 278 -14.67 -3.14 -10.26
N PHE A 279 -14.90 -2.13 -9.41
CA PHE A 279 -13.96 -1.73 -8.36
C PHE A 279 -14.64 -1.74 -7.01
N TRP A 280 -14.13 -2.53 -6.08
CA TRP A 280 -14.64 -2.51 -4.71
C TRP A 280 -14.52 -1.13 -4.08
N THR A 281 -15.51 -0.81 -3.25
CA THR A 281 -15.37 0.18 -2.17
C THR A 281 -15.43 -0.54 -0.83
N VAL A 282 -14.93 0.09 0.24
CA VAL A 282 -15.12 -0.42 1.61
C VAL A 282 -16.52 -0.15 2.16
N SER A 283 -17.38 0.58 1.45
CA SER A 283 -18.71 0.94 1.95
C SER A 283 -19.69 -0.24 1.88
N GLN A 284 -20.06 -0.74 3.06
CA GLN A 284 -21.01 -1.83 3.25
C GLN A 284 -22.45 -1.38 2.98
N ILE A 285 -23.24 -2.26 2.35
CA ILE A 285 -24.69 -2.04 2.13
C ILE A 285 -25.50 -2.76 3.20
N ASP A 286 -25.21 -4.05 3.40
CA ASP A 286 -25.87 -4.89 4.39
C ASP A 286 -24.92 -6.03 4.83
N THR A 287 -25.44 -7.01 5.56
CA THR A 287 -24.64 -8.15 6.05
C THR A 287 -23.98 -8.95 4.93
N TYR A 288 -24.64 -9.08 3.78
CA TYR A 288 -24.24 -9.91 2.64
C TYR A 288 -23.62 -9.12 1.49
N ASN A 289 -23.97 -7.84 1.34
CA ASN A 289 -23.61 -7.03 0.19
C ASN A 289 -22.76 -5.82 0.56
N ALA A 290 -21.88 -5.42 -0.37
CA ALA A 290 -21.09 -4.21 -0.30
C ALA A 290 -21.18 -3.45 -1.63
N SER A 291 -20.84 -2.16 -1.59
CA SER A 291 -20.90 -1.31 -2.78
C SER A 291 -19.61 -1.36 -3.61
N TYR A 292 -19.77 -1.21 -4.92
CA TYR A 292 -18.70 -1.16 -5.89
C TYR A 292 -19.02 -0.13 -6.98
N ILE A 293 -17.98 0.36 -7.66
CA ILE A 293 -18.13 1.22 -8.84
C ILE A 293 -18.01 0.37 -10.11
N GLN A 294 -18.98 0.52 -11.01
CA GLN A 294 -19.01 -0.13 -12.31
C GLN A 294 -18.79 0.86 -13.44
N MET A 295 -17.95 0.45 -14.39
CA MET A 295 -17.86 1.03 -15.73
C MET A 295 -18.09 -0.07 -16.76
N ILE A 296 -18.94 0.19 -17.76
CA ILE A 296 -19.20 -0.74 -18.86
C ILE A 296 -18.66 -0.19 -20.17
N HIS A 297 -18.30 -1.10 -21.09
CA HIS A 297 -17.60 -0.76 -22.32
C HIS A 297 -18.36 0.27 -23.18
N ASN A 298 -19.68 0.07 -23.36
CA ASN A 298 -20.55 0.85 -24.24
C ASN A 298 -21.31 2.00 -23.56
N ALA A 299 -20.91 2.41 -22.35
CA ALA A 299 -21.48 3.58 -21.69
C ALA A 299 -20.41 4.53 -21.16
N ASN A 300 -20.79 5.79 -20.98
CA ASN A 300 -19.92 6.83 -20.43
C ASN A 300 -20.00 6.91 -18.90
N THR A 301 -20.76 6.01 -18.27
CA THR A 301 -21.14 6.13 -16.88
C THR A 301 -20.16 5.44 -15.93
N ALA A 302 -19.93 6.04 -14.77
CA ALA A 302 -19.35 5.37 -13.60
C ALA A 302 -20.44 5.33 -12.52
N GLN A 303 -20.99 4.14 -12.24
CA GLN A 303 -22.17 3.98 -11.38
C GLN A 303 -21.85 3.19 -10.13
N SER A 304 -22.45 3.59 -9.01
CA SER A 304 -22.42 2.82 -7.76
C SER A 304 -23.49 1.73 -7.80
N LEU A 305 -23.09 0.50 -7.55
CA LEU A 305 -23.94 -0.68 -7.46
C LEU A 305 -23.59 -1.48 -6.20
N SER A 306 -24.29 -2.60 -5.98
CA SER A 306 -24.01 -3.52 -4.88
C SER A 306 -23.89 -4.96 -5.36
N MET A 307 -23.04 -5.74 -4.70
CA MET A 307 -22.87 -7.16 -4.97
C MET A 307 -22.52 -7.94 -3.69
N SER A 308 -22.57 -9.26 -3.80
CA SER A 308 -22.23 -10.17 -2.71
C SER A 308 -20.77 -10.00 -2.29
N LYS A 309 -20.54 -9.93 -0.97
CA LYS A 309 -19.21 -9.83 -0.36
C LYS A 309 -18.31 -11.04 -0.65
N TYR A 310 -18.89 -12.14 -1.11
CA TYR A 310 -18.17 -13.37 -1.48
C TYR A 310 -17.65 -13.36 -2.92
N ASP A 311 -18.11 -12.43 -3.76
CA ASP A 311 -17.64 -12.29 -5.14
C ASP A 311 -16.28 -11.58 -5.20
N PHE A 312 -15.63 -11.69 -6.36
CA PHE A 312 -14.27 -11.24 -6.60
C PHE A 312 -14.25 -10.07 -7.58
N LEU A 313 -13.79 -8.90 -7.13
CA LEU A 313 -13.58 -7.70 -7.97
C LEU A 313 -12.15 -7.18 -7.90
N SER A 314 -11.79 -6.33 -8.86
CA SER A 314 -10.59 -5.52 -8.80
C SER A 314 -10.67 -4.47 -7.69
N VAL A 315 -9.50 -3.99 -7.27
CA VAL A 315 -9.35 -2.90 -6.31
C VAL A 315 -8.50 -1.81 -6.94
N ARG A 316 -8.93 -0.57 -6.75
CA ARG A 316 -8.15 0.63 -7.03
C ARG A 316 -7.89 1.32 -5.71
N LEU A 317 -6.63 1.53 -5.34
CA LEU A 317 -6.30 2.20 -4.09
C LEU A 317 -6.36 3.72 -4.26
N ILE A 318 -6.66 4.39 -3.16
CA ILE A 318 -6.51 5.82 -2.97
C ILE A 318 -5.46 6.02 -1.87
N LYS A 319 -4.63 7.04 -2.01
CA LYS A 319 -3.62 7.38 -1.02
C LYS A 319 -4.30 8.07 0.16
N ASP A 320 -3.90 7.73 1.36
CA ASP A 320 -4.29 8.49 2.54
C ASP A 320 -3.80 9.93 2.33
N THR A 321 -4.74 10.87 2.20
CA THR A 321 -4.45 12.30 2.31
C THR A 321 -5.07 12.74 3.63
N LEU A 322 -4.33 12.61 4.72
CA LEU A 322 -4.80 13.13 6.00
C LEU A 322 -4.76 14.65 5.91
N ALA A 323 -5.76 15.30 6.52
CA ALA A 323 -5.55 16.66 7.00
C ALA A 323 -4.40 16.55 8.03
N GLY A 324 -3.21 17.02 7.65
CA GLY A 324 -1.98 16.99 8.42
C GLY A 324 -0.77 16.34 7.73
N ASP A 325 -0.76 16.16 6.40
CA ASP A 325 0.34 15.48 5.69
C ASP A 325 1.18 16.40 4.79
N PHE A 326 0.82 17.68 4.61
CA PHE A 326 1.64 18.62 3.85
C PHE A 326 2.57 19.38 4.80
N ASP A 327 3.81 18.93 4.89
CA ASP A 327 4.91 19.51 5.67
C ASP A 327 5.96 20.22 4.80
N ASP A 328 5.70 20.36 3.50
CA ASP A 328 6.56 20.94 2.48
C ASP A 328 6.35 22.45 2.28
N TRP A 329 5.80 23.13 3.29
CA TRP A 329 5.50 24.54 3.26
C TRP A 329 6.75 25.41 3.44
N PHE A 330 6.83 26.49 2.68
CA PHE A 330 7.93 27.45 2.71
C PHE A 330 7.43 28.89 2.66
N LEU A 331 8.29 29.82 3.06
CA LEU A 331 8.00 31.25 2.93
C LEU A 331 8.22 31.66 1.46
N PRO A 332 7.20 32.22 0.75
CA PRO A 332 7.31 32.50 -0.67
C PRO A 332 8.42 33.51 -0.96
N SER A 333 9.13 33.34 -2.08
CA SER A 333 10.07 34.35 -2.57
C SER A 333 9.33 35.63 -2.96
N LYS A 334 10.06 36.75 -3.12
CA LYS A 334 9.47 38.04 -3.48
C LYS A 334 8.54 37.96 -4.69
N ASP A 335 8.96 37.30 -5.75
CA ASP A 335 8.16 37.26 -6.98
C ASP A 335 6.99 36.25 -6.85
N ALA A 336 7.12 35.22 -6.01
CA ALA A 336 6.02 34.32 -5.66
C ALA A 336 4.96 35.01 -4.78
N LEU A 337 5.39 35.84 -3.83
CA LEU A 337 4.48 36.67 -3.03
C LEU A 337 3.72 37.66 -3.91
N ASN A 338 4.39 38.24 -4.91
CA ASN A 338 3.73 39.08 -5.90
C ASN A 338 2.71 38.31 -6.73
N ALA A 339 2.98 37.05 -7.08
CA ALA A 339 2.00 36.20 -7.76
C ALA A 339 0.76 35.92 -6.89
N MET A 340 0.92 35.73 -5.57
CA MET A 340 -0.24 35.66 -4.65
C MET A 340 -1.05 36.96 -4.66
N TYR A 341 -0.38 38.11 -4.60
CA TYR A 341 -1.05 39.41 -4.69
C TYR A 341 -1.84 39.56 -6.00
N THR A 342 -1.22 39.31 -7.15
CA THR A 342 -1.85 39.53 -8.45
C THR A 342 -2.95 38.52 -8.76
N ASN A 343 -2.76 37.24 -8.40
CA ASN A 343 -3.64 36.17 -8.85
C ASN A 343 -4.72 35.81 -7.82
N LEU A 344 -4.50 36.07 -6.53
CA LEU A 344 -5.46 35.79 -5.46
C LEU A 344 -6.09 37.08 -4.91
N TYR A 345 -5.28 37.97 -4.31
CA TYR A 345 -5.81 39.14 -3.59
C TYR A 345 -6.56 40.11 -4.50
N LEU A 346 -5.99 40.47 -5.65
CA LEU A 346 -6.67 41.35 -6.62
C LEU A 346 -7.96 40.75 -7.20
N HIS A 347 -8.14 39.43 -7.08
CA HIS A 347 -9.34 38.72 -7.47
C HIS A 347 -10.32 38.49 -6.31
N GLY A 348 -10.02 38.98 -5.11
CA GLY A 348 -10.89 38.86 -3.94
C GLY A 348 -11.02 37.44 -3.39
N VAL A 349 -9.98 36.60 -3.54
CA VAL A 349 -9.96 35.21 -3.03
C VAL A 349 -8.75 34.96 -2.11
N GLY A 350 -8.83 33.90 -1.29
CA GLY A 350 -7.71 33.42 -0.48
C GLY A 350 -7.57 34.03 0.92
N ASP A 351 -8.59 34.77 1.38
CA ASP A 351 -8.64 35.39 2.72
C ASP A 351 -7.40 36.21 3.09
N LEU A 352 -6.71 36.74 2.08
CA LEU A 352 -5.56 37.63 2.23
C LEU A 352 -6.05 39.03 2.60
N ILE A 353 -5.47 39.61 3.64
CA ILE A 353 -5.93 40.90 4.18
C ILE A 353 -5.15 42.07 3.60
N ASN A 354 -5.73 43.27 3.73
CA ASN A 354 -5.12 44.54 3.33
C ASN A 354 -4.00 44.95 4.31
N ASP A 355 -2.86 44.25 4.23
CA ASP A 355 -1.70 44.47 5.10
C ASP A 355 -0.40 43.97 4.43
N VAL A 356 0.72 44.02 5.15
CA VAL A 356 2.05 43.64 4.68
C VAL A 356 2.35 42.17 4.97
N TYR A 357 2.93 41.50 3.98
CA TYR A 357 3.37 40.11 4.05
C TYR A 357 4.87 39.99 3.82
N TRP A 358 5.53 39.09 4.55
CA TRP A 358 6.94 38.79 4.35
C TRP A 358 7.17 37.88 3.12
N SER A 359 8.29 38.10 2.44
CA SER A 359 8.87 37.13 1.51
C SER A 359 10.14 36.52 2.09
N SER A 360 10.60 35.39 1.55
CA SER A 360 11.88 34.75 1.93
C SER A 360 13.10 35.38 1.26
N SER A 361 12.91 36.41 0.43
CA SER A 361 14.01 37.08 -0.26
C SER A 361 14.68 38.12 0.66
N GLU A 362 15.97 37.93 0.92
CA GLU A 362 16.78 38.91 1.64
C GLU A 362 17.16 40.08 0.72
N ASP A 363 17.21 41.29 1.30
CA ASP A 363 17.78 42.47 0.64
C ASP A 363 19.23 42.71 1.08
N ASN A 364 19.47 42.66 2.39
CA ASN A 364 20.81 42.73 2.98
C ASN A 364 20.79 42.19 4.42
N ALA A 365 21.93 42.30 5.12
CA ALA A 365 22.09 41.83 6.50
C ALA A 365 21.04 42.36 7.50
N PHE A 366 20.40 43.49 7.20
CA PHE A 366 19.43 44.16 8.08
C PHE A 366 17.99 44.10 7.57
N ARG A 367 17.77 43.86 6.27
CA ARG A 367 16.48 44.06 5.59
C ARG A 367 16.11 42.87 4.72
N ALA A 368 14.81 42.64 4.58
CA ALA A 368 14.24 41.63 3.70
C ALA A 368 13.06 42.22 2.92
N PHE A 369 12.67 41.57 1.84
CA PHE A 369 11.57 42.04 1.01
C PHE A 369 10.20 41.67 1.62
N SER A 370 9.29 42.63 1.60
CA SER A 370 7.88 42.45 1.95
C SER A 370 6.98 43.07 0.87
N GLN A 371 5.68 42.75 0.91
CA GLN A 371 4.69 43.33 0.00
C GLN A 371 3.42 43.71 0.74
N HIS A 372 2.90 44.92 0.49
CA HIS A 372 1.64 45.40 1.04
C HIS A 372 0.48 45.06 0.10
N PHE A 373 -0.44 44.19 0.52
CA PHE A 373 -1.49 43.67 -0.35
C PHE A 373 -2.55 44.74 -0.67
N GLY A 374 -2.80 45.71 0.21
CA GLY A 374 -3.65 46.87 -0.12
C GLY A 374 -3.22 47.75 -1.29
N THR A 375 -1.90 47.83 -1.54
CA THR A 375 -1.33 48.83 -2.46
C THR A 375 -0.47 48.19 -3.55
N GLY A 376 -0.12 46.92 -3.41
CA GLY A 376 0.85 46.21 -4.25
C GLY A 376 2.31 46.61 -3.99
N ALA A 377 2.58 47.57 -3.09
CA ALA A 377 3.91 48.12 -2.88
C ALA A 377 4.87 47.06 -2.31
N SER A 378 6.01 46.86 -2.97
CA SER A 378 7.12 46.07 -2.44
C SER A 378 8.06 46.97 -1.65
N ASN A 379 8.40 46.55 -0.44
CA ASN A 379 9.24 47.30 0.51
C ASN A 379 10.37 46.43 1.05
N ASN A 380 11.33 47.07 1.73
CA ASN A 380 12.50 46.41 2.30
C ASN A 380 12.63 46.73 3.80
N PRO A 381 11.67 46.36 4.67
CA PRO A 381 11.73 46.70 6.09
C PRO A 381 12.85 45.98 6.85
N LEU A 382 13.12 46.44 8.07
CA LEU A 382 14.06 45.75 8.97
C LEU A 382 13.56 44.35 9.29
N LYS A 383 14.47 43.38 9.37
CA LYS A 383 14.14 41.97 9.70
C LYS A 383 13.43 41.80 11.06
N THR A 384 13.57 42.77 11.94
CA THR A 384 12.92 42.82 13.26
C THR A 384 11.46 43.29 13.23
N ASN A 385 10.98 43.84 12.11
CA ASN A 385 9.58 44.21 11.99
C ASN A 385 8.71 42.96 11.96
N THR A 386 7.51 43.07 12.52
CA THR A 386 6.52 41.99 12.55
C THR A 386 5.46 42.21 11.49
N TRP A 387 5.24 41.22 10.63
CA TRP A 387 4.24 41.29 9.54
C TRP A 387 3.54 39.94 9.36
N ASN A 388 2.57 39.90 8.44
CA ASN A 388 1.76 38.72 8.16
C ASN A 388 2.54 37.66 7.37
N ILE A 389 2.20 36.39 7.58
CA ILE A 389 2.81 35.24 6.90
C ILE A 389 1.73 34.42 6.19
N ARG A 390 1.92 34.21 4.89
CA ARG A 390 1.20 33.21 4.10
C ARG A 390 2.23 32.26 3.50
N ALA A 391 2.20 31.01 3.96
CA ALA A 391 3.06 29.96 3.45
C ALA A 391 2.66 29.58 2.01
N ALA A 392 3.64 29.10 1.26
CA ALA A 392 3.48 28.56 -0.07
C ALA A 392 4.02 27.13 -0.10
N ARG A 393 3.49 26.32 -1.00
CA ARG A 393 4.09 25.04 -1.38
C ARG A 393 4.10 24.90 -2.89
N SER A 394 4.88 23.95 -3.39
CA SER A 394 4.89 23.61 -4.81
C SER A 394 4.74 22.11 -5.00
N PHE A 395 4.03 21.70 -6.03
CA PHE A 395 3.86 20.29 -6.37
C PHE A 395 3.80 20.11 -7.89
N ILE A 396 3.98 18.87 -8.33
CA ILE A 396 3.89 18.49 -9.74
C ILE A 396 2.54 17.82 -9.97
N ALA A 397 1.87 18.18 -11.07
CA ALA A 397 0.65 17.53 -11.53
C ALA A 397 0.58 17.49 -13.06
N GLY A 398 -0.39 16.75 -13.61
CA GLY A 398 -0.61 16.65 -15.05
C GLY A 398 -0.98 18.01 -15.66
N VAL A 399 -0.63 18.21 -16.93
CA VAL A 399 -0.92 19.47 -17.64
C VAL A 399 -2.42 19.75 -17.63
N GLY A 400 -2.80 20.91 -17.09
CA GLY A 400 -4.20 21.32 -16.97
C GLY A 400 -4.94 20.70 -15.78
N ALA A 401 -4.23 20.08 -14.83
CA ALA A 401 -4.84 19.54 -13.61
C ALA A 401 -5.50 20.63 -12.75
N PHE A 402 -4.92 21.84 -12.74
CA PHE A 402 -5.46 23.00 -12.02
C PHE A 402 -5.38 24.27 -12.88
N SER A 403 -6.29 25.20 -12.60
CA SER A 403 -6.29 26.59 -13.06
C SER A 403 -5.90 27.53 -11.92
N LEU A 404 -5.52 28.77 -12.25
CA LEU A 404 -5.31 29.81 -11.23
C LEU A 404 -6.57 30.01 -10.38
N ARG A 405 -6.38 30.03 -9.06
CA ARG A 405 -7.40 30.12 -8.00
C ARG A 405 -8.20 28.84 -7.75
N ASP A 406 -7.89 27.74 -8.39
CA ASP A 406 -8.45 26.45 -7.99
C ASP A 406 -7.94 26.07 -6.60
N THR A 407 -8.74 25.27 -5.89
CA THR A 407 -8.30 24.66 -4.63
C THR A 407 -7.27 23.57 -4.92
N GLY A 408 -6.08 23.74 -4.36
CA GLY A 408 -4.97 22.79 -4.49
C GLY A 408 -5.11 21.58 -3.56
N PRO A 409 -4.16 20.64 -3.63
CA PRO A 409 -4.18 19.40 -2.86
C PRO A 409 -4.21 19.61 -1.33
N ALA A 410 -3.63 20.71 -0.83
CA ALA A 410 -3.61 21.03 0.60
C ALA A 410 -4.76 21.94 1.05
N GLY A 411 -5.79 22.11 0.21
CA GLY A 411 -6.94 22.97 0.48
C GLY A 411 -6.66 24.46 0.31
N GLY A 412 -5.45 24.83 -0.10
CA GLY A 412 -5.03 26.18 -0.43
C GLY A 412 -5.45 26.59 -1.83
N LEU A 413 -5.03 27.78 -2.29
CA LEU A 413 -5.35 28.25 -3.65
C LEU A 413 -4.13 28.29 -4.55
N ILE A 414 -4.30 27.81 -5.79
CA ILE A 414 -3.26 27.88 -6.82
C ILE A 414 -3.02 29.34 -7.22
N PHE A 415 -1.83 29.86 -6.94
CA PHE A 415 -1.46 31.25 -7.28
C PHE A 415 -0.47 31.35 -8.43
N TYR A 416 0.18 30.25 -8.81
CA TYR A 416 1.10 30.22 -9.95
C TYR A 416 1.13 28.83 -10.59
N ILE A 417 1.31 28.82 -11.91
CA ILE A 417 1.50 27.64 -12.75
C ILE A 417 2.72 27.94 -13.62
N ASP A 418 3.68 27.03 -13.68
CA ASP A 418 4.86 27.20 -14.51
C ASP A 418 4.54 27.21 -16.01
N GLY A 419 5.52 27.62 -16.82
CA GLY A 419 5.33 27.71 -18.27
C GLY A 419 5.04 26.38 -18.97
N ALA A 420 5.40 25.25 -18.36
CA ALA A 420 5.11 23.92 -18.87
C ALA A 420 3.73 23.41 -18.45
N GLY A 421 3.07 24.03 -17.46
CA GLY A 421 1.80 23.58 -16.92
C GLY A 421 1.92 22.33 -16.05
N THR A 422 3.12 22.00 -15.55
CA THR A 422 3.40 20.79 -14.78
C THR A 422 3.72 21.07 -13.32
N THR A 423 4.19 22.28 -13.00
CA THR A 423 4.49 22.69 -11.62
C THR A 423 3.53 23.77 -11.18
N TYR A 424 2.90 23.52 -10.04
CA TYR A 424 1.87 24.34 -9.45
C TYR A 424 2.35 24.87 -8.11
N PHE A 425 1.99 26.11 -7.79
CA PHE A 425 2.23 26.70 -6.48
C PHE A 425 0.91 27.05 -5.81
N GLU A 426 0.80 26.62 -4.57
CA GLU A 426 -0.39 26.73 -3.72
C GLU A 426 -0.08 27.61 -2.51
N ALA A 427 -0.96 28.57 -2.23
CA ALA A 427 -0.92 29.39 -1.02
C ALA A 427 -1.68 28.66 0.08
N ALA A 428 -1.16 28.67 1.31
CA ALA A 428 -1.82 28.01 2.44
C ALA A 428 -3.28 28.51 2.62
N PRO A 429 -4.22 27.67 3.10
CA PRO A 429 -5.62 28.05 3.26
C PRO A 429 -5.83 29.26 4.19
N TYR A 430 -4.96 29.48 5.17
CA TYR A 430 -5.01 30.59 6.13
C TYR A 430 -3.62 31.21 6.39
N ASP A 431 -3.57 32.41 6.96
CA ASP A 431 -2.33 33.07 7.40
C ASP A 431 -1.76 32.35 8.63
N GLN A 432 -0.45 32.08 8.63
CA GLN A 432 0.22 31.39 9.74
C GLN A 432 0.46 32.33 10.93
N SER A 433 0.57 33.63 10.68
CA SER A 433 0.73 34.64 11.73
C SER A 433 0.36 36.01 11.18
N ALA A 434 -0.16 36.88 12.06
CA ALA A 434 -0.39 38.30 11.79
C ALA A 434 0.77 39.21 12.28
N SER A 435 1.77 38.64 12.96
CA SER A 435 2.82 39.41 13.63
C SER A 435 4.09 38.58 13.84
N GLN A 436 4.80 38.28 12.75
CA GLN A 436 6.02 37.46 12.77
C GLN A 436 7.24 38.27 12.32
N ILE A 437 8.36 38.15 13.04
CA ILE A 437 9.65 38.70 12.61
C ILE A 437 10.20 37.92 11.41
N TRP A 438 11.00 38.57 10.56
CA TRP A 438 11.59 37.87 9.41
C TRP A 438 12.58 36.80 9.87
N SER A 439 13.47 37.12 10.82
CA SER A 439 14.39 36.18 11.47
C SER A 439 14.93 36.75 12.78
N ASN A 440 15.17 35.89 13.77
CA ASN A 440 15.89 36.25 15.00
C ASN A 440 17.39 36.49 14.75
N ILE A 441 17.93 36.00 13.63
CA ILE A 441 19.29 36.31 13.18
C ILE A 441 19.31 37.67 12.50
N ILE A 442 19.71 38.66 13.30
CA ILE A 442 19.82 40.06 12.88
C ILE A 442 21.28 40.41 12.55
N ASN A 443 21.48 41.40 11.67
CA ASN A 443 22.80 41.95 11.30
C ASN A 443 23.76 40.98 10.58
N VAL A 444 23.26 39.83 10.15
CA VAL A 444 24.01 38.86 9.34
C VAL A 444 23.20 38.59 8.08
N ALA A 445 23.86 38.70 6.92
CA ALA A 445 23.25 38.31 5.65
C ALA A 445 23.16 36.78 5.57
N VAL A 446 22.03 36.25 5.15
CA VAL A 446 21.83 34.83 4.85
C VAL A 446 22.76 34.41 3.71
N THR A 447 22.90 35.28 2.70
CA THR A 447 23.58 35.02 1.41
C THR A 447 22.92 33.87 0.61
N GLY A 448 22.77 34.06 -0.70
CA GLY A 448 22.23 33.02 -1.59
C GLY A 448 20.71 32.96 -1.73
N THR A 449 19.93 33.76 -1.02
CA THR A 449 18.48 33.84 -1.26
C THR A 449 18.16 34.50 -2.61
N GLY A 450 17.21 33.96 -3.36
CA GLY A 450 16.73 34.50 -4.64
C GLY A 450 15.37 35.21 -4.54
N THR A 451 14.99 35.94 -5.60
CA THR A 451 13.67 36.59 -5.70
C THR A 451 12.67 35.85 -6.58
N ALA A 452 13.16 35.06 -7.54
CA ALA A 452 12.34 34.42 -8.56
C ALA A 452 11.34 33.41 -7.98
N ILE A 453 10.25 33.19 -8.69
CA ILE A 453 9.31 32.10 -8.36
C ILE A 453 10.06 30.76 -8.38
N GLY A 454 9.82 29.93 -7.37
CA GLY A 454 10.50 28.64 -7.18
C GLY A 454 11.75 28.70 -6.29
N THR A 455 12.26 29.88 -5.90
CA THR A 455 13.38 29.95 -4.94
C THR A 455 12.95 29.94 -3.47
N GLY A 456 11.65 29.98 -3.19
CA GLY A 456 11.11 30.16 -1.83
C GLY A 456 11.52 29.07 -0.84
N ASP A 457 11.51 27.81 -1.27
CA ASP A 457 11.92 26.67 -0.43
C ASP A 457 13.41 26.73 -0.08
N ALA A 458 14.27 26.86 -1.09
CA ALA A 458 15.71 27.01 -0.89
C ALA A 458 16.06 28.23 -0.02
N ASN A 459 15.36 29.36 -0.19
CA ASN A 459 15.53 30.52 0.68
C ASN A 459 15.16 30.21 2.14
N THR A 460 14.04 29.51 2.33
CA THR A 460 13.52 29.14 3.65
C THR A 460 14.53 28.26 4.39
N ASP A 461 15.11 27.27 3.69
CA ASP A 461 16.15 26.41 4.24
C ASP A 461 17.41 27.20 4.63
N LEU A 462 17.86 28.14 3.79
CA LEU A 462 19.02 28.99 4.10
C LEU A 462 18.79 29.88 5.33
N ILE A 463 17.58 30.43 5.50
CA ILE A 463 17.24 31.26 6.66
C ILE A 463 17.31 30.43 7.95
N ILE A 464 16.73 29.23 7.94
CA ILE A 464 16.66 28.34 9.13
C ILE A 464 18.03 27.74 9.45
N ALA A 465 18.89 27.55 8.44
CA ALA A 465 20.24 26.99 8.62
C ALA A 465 21.25 27.97 9.25
N GLN A 466 20.89 29.24 9.46
CA GLN A 466 21.81 30.22 10.06
C GLN A 466 22.21 29.82 11.50
N PRO A 467 23.50 29.92 11.89
CA PRO A 467 23.92 29.61 13.25
C PRO A 467 23.20 30.45 14.32
N GLY A 468 22.60 29.78 15.31
CA GLY A 468 21.83 30.43 16.38
C GLY A 468 20.39 30.78 16.02
N HIS A 469 19.92 30.34 14.84
CA HIS A 469 18.53 30.51 14.44
C HIS A 469 17.59 29.74 15.38
N THR A 470 16.52 30.41 15.82
CA THR A 470 15.49 29.80 16.69
C THR A 470 14.07 30.23 16.33
N ASP A 471 13.89 31.38 15.66
CA ASP A 471 12.56 31.93 15.36
C ASP A 471 12.60 32.81 14.10
N SER A 472 11.65 32.59 13.18
CA SER A 472 11.55 33.34 11.92
C SER A 472 10.24 33.05 11.21
N ALA A 473 9.87 33.94 10.29
CA ALA A 473 8.85 33.71 9.27
C ALA A 473 9.08 32.41 8.48
N ALA A 474 10.32 32.13 8.08
CA ALA A 474 10.70 30.92 7.36
C ALA A 474 10.42 29.64 8.17
N LYS A 475 10.83 29.62 9.44
CA LYS A 475 10.59 28.49 10.34
C LYS A 475 9.11 28.26 10.60
N LEU A 476 8.32 29.33 10.77
CA LEU A 476 6.88 29.21 10.92
C LEU A 476 6.23 28.51 9.72
N CYS A 477 6.69 28.81 8.50
CA CYS A 477 6.25 28.10 7.30
C CYS A 477 6.76 26.65 7.29
N LYS A 478 8.04 26.40 7.61
CA LYS A 478 8.62 25.05 7.55
C LYS A 478 8.07 24.09 8.61
N ASP A 479 7.62 24.61 9.75
CA ASP A 479 6.99 23.84 10.83
C ASP A 479 5.47 23.64 10.59
N LEU A 480 4.90 24.25 9.54
CA LEU A 480 3.48 24.15 9.22
C LEU A 480 3.15 22.75 8.69
N ILE A 481 2.10 22.17 9.25
CA ILE A 481 1.54 20.89 8.81
C ILE A 481 0.03 21.10 8.61
N ILE A 482 -0.44 20.88 7.38
CA ILE A 482 -1.85 21.01 6.95
C ILE A 482 -2.27 19.73 6.26
#